data_AF-A0A5A7Y963-F1
#
_entry.id   AF-A0A5A7Y963-F1
#
_cell.length_a   1.000
_cell.length_b   1.000
_cell.length_c   1.000
_cell.angle_alpha   90.00
_cell.angle_beta   90.00
_cell.angle_gamma   90.00
#
_symmetry.space_group_name_H-M   'P 1'
#
loop_
_entity.id
_entity.type
_entity.pdbx_description
1 polymer ?
#
loop_
_entity_poly.entity_id
_entity_poly.type
_entity_poly.pdbx_seq_one_letter_code
_entity_poly.pdbx_strand_id
1 'polypeptide(L)'
;MRTDGLHVVTLLVVAVVGARVITFLARRFAARMEHGDDGTASPVLSEVTKHRRALASVIASVAISVFYVVIAVDLLSTVGIAVGSLVAPAAVLGAAVGFGAQRVVQDLLGGFFVITERQYGLGDLVVLTVTGATEARGTVEDVTLRVTRLRNIDGEVFNVPNGQIVKTRNLSKDWARAVVDVPLPLGTDLVHVSRVLTGVARAAMRHDGLPHLLLDEPSVMGVESIQRDTVCMRMVARTLPGKQFEAGRRLRALVVAALRRHDVMTEQDATATAV
;
A
#
# COMPACT_ATOMS: atom_id res chain seq x y z
N MET A 1 -36.95 -44.70 -19.55
CA MET A 1 -37.94 -44.01 -20.42
C MET A 1 -38.96 -43.16 -19.65
N ARG A 2 -39.78 -43.70 -18.72
CA ARG A 2 -40.78 -42.88 -17.99
C ARG A 2 -40.18 -41.98 -16.88
N THR A 3 -39.05 -42.39 -16.30
CA THR A 3 -38.28 -41.65 -15.28
C THR A 3 -37.49 -40.49 -15.87
N ASP A 4 -36.92 -40.67 -17.06
CA ASP A 4 -36.04 -39.67 -17.68
C ASP A 4 -36.86 -38.47 -18.17
N GLY A 5 -38.06 -38.71 -18.72
CA GLY A 5 -39.00 -37.63 -19.07
C GLY A 5 -39.45 -36.81 -17.86
N LEU A 6 -39.69 -37.46 -16.71
CA LEU A 6 -40.02 -36.75 -15.47
C LEU A 6 -38.82 -35.92 -14.97
N HIS A 7 -37.60 -36.44 -15.11
CA HIS A 7 -36.38 -35.75 -14.71
C HIS A 7 -36.14 -34.51 -15.58
N VAL A 8 -36.29 -34.62 -16.91
CA VAL A 8 -36.19 -33.50 -17.85
C VAL A 8 -37.23 -32.42 -17.54
N VAL A 9 -38.49 -32.81 -17.29
CA VAL A 9 -39.56 -31.86 -16.92
C VAL A 9 -39.24 -31.17 -15.59
N THR A 10 -38.73 -31.92 -14.60
CA THR A 10 -38.32 -31.36 -13.30
C THR A 10 -37.18 -30.36 -13.48
N LEU A 11 -36.17 -30.69 -14.28
CA LEU A 11 -35.04 -29.79 -14.61
C LEU A 11 -35.52 -28.52 -15.33
N LEU A 12 -36.42 -28.64 -16.30
CA LEU A 12 -37.01 -27.49 -16.99
C LEU A 12 -37.79 -26.58 -16.03
N VAL A 13 -38.56 -27.17 -15.12
CA VAL A 13 -39.26 -26.43 -14.07
C VAL A 13 -38.25 -25.74 -13.14
N VAL A 14 -37.22 -26.44 -12.68
CA VAL A 14 -36.15 -25.87 -11.83
C VAL A 14 -35.38 -24.76 -12.57
N ALA A 15 -35.15 -24.90 -13.87
CA ALA A 15 -34.49 -23.87 -14.68
C ALA A 15 -35.36 -22.61 -14.80
N VAL A 16 -36.65 -22.76 -15.10
CA VAL A 16 -37.58 -21.64 -15.24
C VAL A 16 -37.85 -20.98 -13.88
N VAL A 17 -38.09 -21.78 -12.84
CA VAL A 17 -38.30 -21.29 -11.47
C VAL A 17 -37.03 -20.65 -10.95
N GLY A 18 -35.86 -21.27 -11.12
CA GLY A 18 -34.56 -20.71 -10.75
C GLY A 18 -34.29 -19.39 -11.46
N ALA A 19 -34.49 -19.31 -12.77
CA ALA A 19 -34.37 -18.07 -13.53
C ALA A 19 -35.28 -16.96 -12.98
N ARG A 20 -36.55 -17.29 -12.71
CA ARG A 20 -37.55 -16.37 -12.14
C ARG A 20 -37.18 -15.94 -10.73
N VAL A 21 -36.72 -16.86 -9.89
CA VAL A 21 -36.30 -16.61 -8.50
C VAL A 21 -35.05 -15.73 -8.49
N ILE A 22 -34.07 -15.98 -9.35
CA ILE A 22 -32.85 -15.16 -9.36
C ILE A 22 -33.13 -13.78 -9.96
N THR A 23 -33.93 -13.66 -11.03
CA THR A 23 -34.37 -12.33 -11.51
C THR A 23 -35.22 -11.60 -10.49
N PHE A 24 -36.08 -12.31 -9.74
CA PHE A 24 -36.83 -11.74 -8.63
C PHE A 24 -35.93 -11.27 -7.50
N LEU A 25 -34.96 -12.09 -7.06
CA LEU A 25 -33.99 -11.76 -6.03
C LEU A 25 -33.10 -10.58 -6.44
N ALA A 26 -32.62 -10.56 -7.68
CA ALA A 26 -31.83 -9.46 -8.23
C ALA A 26 -32.63 -8.16 -8.24
N ARG A 27 -33.90 -8.19 -8.69
CA ARG A 27 -34.81 -7.03 -8.64
C ARG A 27 -35.14 -6.63 -7.21
N ARG A 28 -35.37 -7.58 -6.30
CA ARG A 28 -35.66 -7.35 -4.89
C ARG A 28 -34.48 -6.72 -4.15
N PHE A 29 -33.26 -7.19 -4.42
CA PHE A 29 -32.03 -6.60 -3.90
C PHE A 29 -31.82 -5.20 -4.45
N ALA A 30 -32.00 -5.02 -5.76
CA ALA A 30 -31.91 -3.70 -6.40
C ALA A 30 -32.94 -2.70 -5.88
N ALA A 31 -34.15 -3.15 -5.49
CA ALA A 31 -35.20 -2.31 -4.92
C ALA A 31 -35.02 -2.06 -3.41
N ARG A 32 -34.49 -3.04 -2.65
CA ARG A 32 -34.17 -2.85 -1.22
C ARG A 32 -33.03 -1.87 -1.00
N MET A 33 -32.08 -1.78 -1.94
CA MET A 33 -30.99 -0.80 -1.85
C MET A 33 -31.46 0.65 -2.13
N GLU A 34 -32.62 0.85 -2.74
CA GLU A 34 -33.22 2.19 -2.93
C GLU A 34 -33.96 2.69 -1.70
N HIS A 35 -34.53 1.81 -0.87
CA HIS A 35 -35.34 2.18 0.30
C HIS A 35 -34.53 2.49 1.58
N GLY A 36 -33.20 2.61 1.48
CA GLY A 36 -32.32 2.89 2.62
C GLY A 36 -31.88 4.34 2.77
N ASP A 37 -32.28 5.26 1.86
CA ASP A 37 -31.69 6.60 1.79
C ASP A 37 -32.69 7.69 1.35
N ASP A 38 -33.89 7.73 1.95
CA ASP A 38 -34.87 8.80 1.73
C ASP A 38 -34.64 10.03 2.65
N GLY A 39 -33.39 10.40 2.92
CA GLY A 39 -33.14 11.48 3.88
C GLY A 39 -31.77 12.14 3.79
N THR A 40 -31.45 12.77 2.66
CA THR A 40 -30.72 14.05 2.49
C THR A 40 -30.01 14.05 1.12
N ALA A 41 -30.55 14.82 0.17
CA ALA A 41 -30.03 14.91 -1.20
C ALA A 41 -28.63 15.54 -1.23
N SER A 42 -27.58 14.71 -1.25
CA SER A 42 -26.21 15.10 -1.64
C SER A 42 -25.75 14.28 -2.85
N PRO A 43 -25.24 14.90 -3.93
CA PRO A 43 -24.86 14.21 -5.16
C PRO A 43 -23.82 13.07 -4.97
N VAL A 44 -23.03 13.13 -3.90
CA VAL A 44 -21.99 12.13 -3.53
C VAL A 44 -22.61 10.77 -3.12
N LEU A 45 -23.78 10.76 -2.47
CA LEU A 45 -24.48 9.52 -2.09
C LEU A 45 -24.96 8.76 -3.34
N SER A 46 -25.28 9.47 -4.42
CA SER A 46 -25.76 8.87 -5.67
C SER A 46 -24.68 8.02 -6.36
N GLU A 47 -23.40 8.36 -6.23
CA GLU A 47 -22.29 7.64 -6.86
C GLU A 47 -22.00 6.31 -6.15
N VAL A 48 -22.05 6.30 -4.82
CA VAL A 48 -21.90 5.09 -4.00
C VAL A 48 -23.04 4.10 -4.28
N THR A 49 -24.28 4.60 -4.37
CA THR A 49 -25.46 3.77 -4.67
C THR A 49 -25.41 3.17 -6.08
N LYS A 50 -24.94 3.94 -7.07
CA LYS A 50 -24.70 3.44 -8.44
C LYS A 50 -23.65 2.34 -8.49
N HIS A 51 -22.51 2.52 -7.80
CA HIS A 51 -21.45 1.52 -7.75
C HIS A 51 -21.91 0.21 -7.08
N ARG A 52 -22.66 0.31 -5.98
CA ARG A 52 -23.24 -0.86 -5.29
C ARG A 52 -24.23 -1.61 -6.17
N ARG A 53 -25.07 -0.89 -6.91
CA ARG A 53 -26.05 -1.48 -7.85
C ARG A 53 -25.36 -2.20 -9.01
N ALA A 54 -24.33 -1.58 -9.60
CA ALA A 54 -23.54 -2.20 -10.66
C ALA A 54 -22.86 -3.49 -10.16
N LEU A 55 -22.25 -3.45 -8.97
CA LEU A 55 -21.61 -4.63 -8.37
C LEU A 55 -22.63 -5.76 -8.09
N ALA A 56 -23.78 -5.42 -7.49
CA ALA A 56 -24.83 -6.39 -7.21
C ALA A 56 -25.38 -7.02 -8.51
N SER A 57 -25.54 -6.21 -9.56
CA SER A 57 -25.95 -6.69 -10.88
C SER A 57 -24.93 -7.64 -11.49
N VAL A 58 -23.64 -7.34 -11.39
CA VAL A 58 -22.57 -8.19 -11.93
C VAL A 58 -22.51 -9.52 -11.18
N ILE A 59 -22.56 -9.50 -9.84
CA ILE A 59 -22.57 -10.73 -9.02
C ILE A 59 -23.79 -11.60 -9.35
N ALA A 60 -24.97 -10.98 -9.45
CA ALA A 60 -26.19 -11.70 -9.83
C ALA A 60 -26.06 -12.32 -11.22
N SER A 61 -25.58 -11.57 -12.22
CA SER A 61 -25.37 -12.09 -13.57
C SER A 61 -24.39 -13.26 -13.60
N VAL A 62 -23.29 -13.20 -12.84
CA VAL A 62 -22.32 -14.31 -12.75
C VAL A 62 -22.96 -15.54 -12.10
N ALA A 63 -23.69 -15.38 -10.99
CA ALA A 63 -24.37 -16.48 -10.31
C ALA A 63 -25.44 -17.14 -11.21
N ILE A 64 -26.22 -16.34 -11.95
CA ILE A 64 -27.20 -16.82 -12.93
C ILE A 64 -26.50 -17.63 -14.02
N SER A 65 -25.42 -17.12 -14.58
CA SER A 65 -24.67 -17.82 -15.64
C SER A 65 -24.14 -19.17 -15.16
N VAL A 66 -23.53 -19.22 -13.97
CA VAL A 66 -23.05 -20.49 -13.37
C VAL A 66 -24.20 -21.46 -13.15
N PHE A 67 -25.34 -20.99 -12.63
CA PHE A 67 -26.53 -21.81 -12.41
C PHE A 67 -27.05 -22.44 -13.72
N TYR A 68 -27.14 -21.65 -14.79
CA TYR A 68 -27.55 -22.17 -16.09
C TYR A 68 -26.56 -23.18 -16.68
N VAL A 69 -25.25 -22.98 -16.49
CA VAL A 69 -24.24 -23.94 -16.93
C VAL A 69 -24.43 -25.28 -16.23
N VAL A 70 -24.68 -25.30 -14.92
CA VAL A 70 -24.94 -26.54 -14.16
C VAL A 70 -26.17 -27.27 -14.68
N ILE A 71 -27.27 -26.55 -14.89
CA ILE A 71 -28.51 -27.13 -15.45
C ILE A 71 -28.30 -27.67 -16.86
N ALA A 72 -27.56 -26.95 -17.71
CA ALA A 72 -27.29 -27.39 -19.08
C ALA A 72 -26.47 -28.69 -19.09
N VAL A 73 -25.46 -28.80 -18.24
CA VAL A 73 -24.65 -30.02 -18.09
C VAL A 73 -25.51 -31.20 -17.63
N ASP A 74 -26.39 -30.98 -16.65
CA ASP A 74 -27.29 -32.01 -16.12
C ASP A 74 -28.31 -32.48 -17.17
N LEU A 75 -28.86 -31.54 -17.93
CA LEU A 75 -29.78 -31.84 -19.03
C LEU A 75 -29.09 -32.65 -20.14
N LEU A 76 -27.86 -32.30 -20.52
CA LEU A 76 -27.08 -33.07 -21.49
C LEU A 76 -26.87 -34.51 -21.02
N SER A 77 -26.60 -34.72 -19.73
CA SER A 77 -26.45 -36.04 -19.15
C SER A 77 -27.74 -36.88 -19.27
N THR A 78 -28.90 -36.24 -19.08
CA THR A 78 -30.22 -36.89 -19.14
C THR A 78 -30.61 -37.30 -20.56
N VAL A 79 -30.16 -36.55 -21.58
CA VAL A 79 -30.40 -36.85 -23.00
C VAL A 79 -29.42 -37.92 -23.53
N GLY A 80 -28.54 -38.44 -22.68
CA GLY A 80 -27.58 -39.49 -23.02
C GLY A 80 -26.29 -38.98 -23.69
N ILE A 81 -26.06 -37.66 -23.66
CA ILE A 81 -24.78 -37.09 -24.10
C ILE A 81 -23.76 -37.32 -22.99
N ALA A 82 -22.65 -37.95 -23.33
CA ALA A 82 -21.58 -38.21 -22.37
C ALA A 82 -20.96 -36.88 -21.90
N VAL A 83 -21.23 -36.51 -20.64
CA VAL A 83 -20.67 -35.30 -20.00
C VAL A 83 -19.14 -35.29 -20.06
N GLY A 84 -18.50 -36.47 -20.09
CA GLY A 84 -17.06 -36.62 -20.31
C GLY A 84 -16.52 -35.90 -21.55
N SER A 85 -17.33 -35.80 -22.63
CA SER A 85 -16.96 -35.06 -23.85
C SER A 85 -16.83 -33.55 -23.64
N LEU A 86 -17.53 -33.00 -22.64
CA LEU A 86 -17.49 -31.58 -22.29
C LEU A 86 -16.30 -31.23 -21.40
N VAL A 87 -15.64 -32.22 -20.81
CA VAL A 87 -14.55 -31.99 -19.85
C VAL A 87 -13.38 -31.25 -20.51
N ALA A 88 -12.98 -31.67 -21.71
CA ALA A 88 -11.89 -31.04 -22.43
C ALA A 88 -12.15 -29.55 -22.74
N PRO A 89 -13.27 -29.15 -23.39
CA PRO A 89 -13.55 -27.74 -23.63
C PRO A 89 -13.82 -26.95 -22.33
N ALA A 90 -14.45 -27.57 -21.33
CA ALA A 90 -14.65 -26.94 -20.02
C ALA A 90 -13.32 -26.66 -19.31
N ALA A 91 -12.34 -27.56 -19.42
CA ALA A 91 -11.00 -27.36 -18.85
C ALA A 91 -10.28 -26.18 -19.50
N VAL A 92 -10.35 -26.06 -20.83
CA VAL A 92 -9.75 -24.92 -21.56
C VAL A 92 -10.42 -23.60 -21.17
N LEU A 93 -11.77 -23.56 -21.13
CA LEU A 93 -12.51 -22.39 -20.67
C LEU A 93 -12.19 -22.04 -19.22
N GLY A 94 -12.13 -23.04 -18.34
CA GLY A 94 -11.78 -22.86 -16.94
C GLY A 94 -10.37 -22.30 -16.75
N ALA A 95 -9.40 -22.81 -17.51
CA ALA A 95 -8.04 -22.28 -17.52
C ALA A 95 -8.00 -20.81 -17.99
N ALA A 96 -8.72 -20.46 -19.06
CA ALA A 96 -8.80 -19.09 -19.55
C ALA A 96 -9.38 -18.12 -18.49
N VAL A 97 -10.47 -18.52 -17.81
CA VAL A 97 -11.04 -17.74 -16.71
C VAL A 97 -10.06 -17.63 -15.54
N GLY A 98 -9.38 -18.72 -15.19
CA GLY A 98 -8.36 -18.76 -14.13
C GLY A 98 -7.21 -17.79 -14.39
N PHE A 99 -6.66 -17.78 -15.61
CA PHE A 99 -5.62 -16.83 -16.01
C PHE A 99 -6.12 -15.38 -15.99
N GLY A 100 -7.37 -15.13 -16.38
CA GLY A 100 -8.00 -13.80 -16.27
C GLY A 100 -8.15 -13.33 -14.83
N ALA A 101 -8.48 -14.23 -13.90
CA ALA A 101 -8.70 -13.95 -12.49
C ALA A 101 -7.41 -13.96 -11.64
N GLN A 102 -6.30 -14.48 -12.17
CA GLN A 102 -5.06 -14.72 -11.41
C GLN A 102 -4.59 -13.49 -10.63
N ARG A 103 -4.63 -12.30 -11.25
CA ARG A 103 -4.21 -11.05 -10.59
C ARG A 103 -5.07 -10.69 -9.39
N VAL A 104 -6.38 -10.93 -9.47
CA VAL A 104 -7.30 -10.66 -8.35
C VAL A 104 -6.96 -11.56 -7.17
N VAL A 105 -6.71 -12.84 -7.42
CA VAL A 105 -6.31 -13.80 -6.36
C VAL A 105 -4.98 -13.38 -5.75
N GLN A 106 -4.00 -12.98 -6.56
CA GLN A 106 -2.71 -12.49 -6.10
C GLN A 106 -2.84 -11.22 -5.24
N ASP A 107 -3.70 -10.28 -5.63
CA ASP A 107 -3.98 -9.09 -4.83
C ASP A 107 -4.58 -9.44 -3.47
N LEU A 108 -5.59 -10.32 -3.44
CA LEU A 108 -6.28 -10.70 -2.21
C LEU A 108 -5.35 -11.43 -1.23
N LEU A 109 -4.54 -12.38 -1.72
CA LEU A 109 -3.56 -13.08 -0.89
C LEU A 109 -2.46 -12.12 -0.41
N GLY A 110 -1.97 -11.23 -1.28
CA GLY A 110 -0.99 -10.21 -0.91
C GLY A 110 -1.50 -9.31 0.21
N GLY A 111 -2.72 -8.79 0.10
CA GLY A 111 -3.31 -7.96 1.15
C GLY A 111 -3.59 -8.73 2.44
N PHE A 112 -4.01 -9.99 2.33
CA PHE A 112 -4.18 -10.86 3.51
C PHE A 112 -2.88 -10.98 4.32
N PHE A 113 -1.74 -11.24 3.67
CA PHE A 113 -0.44 -11.32 4.37
C PHE A 113 0.01 -9.97 4.92
N VAL A 114 -0.18 -8.87 4.19
CA VAL A 114 0.13 -7.51 4.69
C VAL A 114 -0.57 -7.23 6.02
N ILE A 115 -1.87 -7.55 6.10
CA ILE A 115 -2.70 -7.31 7.29
C ILE A 115 -2.35 -8.29 8.42
N THR A 116 -2.29 -9.59 8.13
CA THR A 116 -2.08 -10.62 9.17
C THR A 116 -0.69 -10.59 9.76
N GLU A 117 0.34 -10.34 8.95
CA GLU A 117 1.74 -10.24 9.42
C GLU A 117 2.09 -8.84 9.93
N ARG A 118 1.16 -7.87 9.82
CA ARG A 118 1.37 -6.46 10.19
C ARG A 118 2.64 -5.89 9.57
N GLN A 119 2.81 -6.08 8.27
CA GLN A 119 4.01 -5.59 7.56
C GLN A 119 4.12 -4.06 7.66
N TYR A 120 2.98 -3.38 7.55
CA TYR A 120 2.79 -1.94 7.75
C TYR A 120 1.31 -1.66 8.03
N GLY A 121 1.02 -0.50 8.63
CA GLY A 121 -0.34 -0.09 8.97
C GLY A 121 -0.65 1.34 8.58
N LEU A 122 -1.86 1.78 8.90
CA LEU A 122 -2.31 3.15 8.68
C LEU A 122 -1.40 4.13 9.44
N GLY A 123 -0.93 5.16 8.75
CA GLY A 123 -0.03 6.17 9.29
C GLY A 123 1.47 5.83 9.19
N ASP A 124 1.82 4.61 8.78
CA ASP A 124 3.23 4.26 8.56
C ASP A 124 3.79 4.92 7.31
N LEU A 125 5.04 5.36 7.39
CA LEU A 125 5.80 5.81 6.23
C LEU A 125 6.45 4.61 5.56
N VAL A 126 6.07 4.31 4.32
CA VAL A 126 6.56 3.13 3.61
C VAL A 126 7.14 3.47 2.24
N VAL A 127 8.00 2.58 1.75
CA VAL A 127 8.39 2.51 0.35
C VAL A 127 8.02 1.13 -0.17
N LEU A 128 7.14 1.10 -1.16
CA LEU A 128 6.67 -0.11 -1.84
C LEU A 128 7.34 -0.20 -3.21
N THR A 129 8.06 -1.29 -3.46
CA THR A 129 8.58 -1.59 -4.79
C THR A 129 7.53 -2.37 -5.55
N VAL A 130 7.00 -1.79 -6.62
CA VAL A 130 5.96 -2.39 -7.45
C VAL A 130 6.59 -3.09 -8.66
N THR A 131 6.01 -4.21 -9.10
CA THR A 131 6.40 -4.90 -10.34
C THR A 131 6.41 -3.92 -11.52
N GLY A 132 7.55 -3.79 -12.20
CA GLY A 132 7.74 -2.77 -13.27
C GLY A 132 8.60 -1.56 -12.86
N ALA A 133 9.34 -1.66 -11.75
CA ALA A 133 10.40 -0.75 -11.29
C ALA A 133 9.97 0.61 -10.73
N THR A 134 8.67 0.89 -10.61
CA THR A 134 8.21 2.13 -9.94
C THR A 134 8.17 1.92 -8.43
N GLU A 135 8.93 2.72 -7.68
CA GLU A 135 8.78 2.79 -6.21
C GLU A 135 7.67 3.78 -5.86
N ALA A 136 6.72 3.34 -5.02
CA ALA A 136 5.73 4.22 -4.41
C ALA A 136 6.16 4.52 -2.97
N ARG A 137 6.44 5.79 -2.67
CA ARG A 137 6.87 6.24 -1.34
C ARG A 137 5.83 7.19 -0.76
N GLY A 138 5.36 6.90 0.45
CA GLY A 138 4.38 7.75 1.11
C GLY A 138 3.91 7.21 2.45
N THR A 139 3.07 8.00 3.11
CA THR A 139 2.37 7.60 4.33
C THR A 139 1.15 6.78 3.95
N VAL A 140 0.96 5.64 4.59
CA VAL A 140 -0.20 4.77 4.36
C VAL A 140 -1.46 5.45 4.87
N GLU A 141 -2.43 5.69 3.98
CA GLU A 141 -3.74 6.24 4.34
C GLU A 141 -4.78 5.14 4.59
N ASP A 142 -4.68 4.04 3.85
CA ASP A 142 -5.65 2.95 3.88
C ASP A 142 -5.03 1.66 3.38
N VAL A 143 -5.41 0.53 3.98
CA VAL A 143 -4.97 -0.82 3.59
C VAL A 143 -6.20 -1.70 3.47
N THR A 144 -6.56 -2.04 2.24
CA THR A 144 -7.62 -3.00 1.95
C THR A 144 -7.01 -4.34 1.54
N LEU A 145 -7.84 -5.39 1.41
CA LEU A 145 -7.36 -6.69 0.91
C LEU A 145 -6.78 -6.63 -0.50
N ARG A 146 -7.25 -5.71 -1.35
CA ARG A 146 -6.80 -5.64 -2.76
C ARG A 146 -5.78 -4.54 -3.02
N VAL A 147 -5.94 -3.39 -2.36
CA VAL A 147 -5.20 -2.17 -2.66
C VAL A 147 -4.71 -1.50 -1.37
N THR A 148 -3.48 -1.03 -1.40
CA THR A 148 -2.90 -0.12 -0.40
C THR A 148 -2.85 1.29 -0.97
N ARG A 149 -3.33 2.27 -0.19
CA ARG A 149 -3.30 3.69 -0.56
C ARG A 149 -2.21 4.41 0.22
N LEU A 150 -1.33 5.11 -0.51
CA LEU A 150 -0.27 5.94 0.05
C LEU A 150 -0.42 7.38 -0.38
N ARG A 151 0.00 8.33 0.46
CA ARG A 151 0.17 9.73 0.08
C ARG A 151 1.63 10.16 0.22
N ASN A 152 2.22 10.73 -0.83
CA ASN A 152 3.58 11.28 -0.75
C ASN A 152 3.60 12.68 -0.11
N ILE A 153 4.80 13.22 0.05
CA ILE A 153 5.01 14.57 0.61
C ILE A 153 4.45 15.69 -0.29
N ASP A 154 4.30 15.42 -1.59
CA ASP A 154 3.76 16.34 -2.58
C ASP A 154 2.22 16.32 -2.61
N GLY A 155 1.60 15.44 -1.82
CA GLY A 155 0.14 15.30 -1.70
C GLY A 155 -0.50 14.36 -2.72
N GLU A 156 0.28 13.72 -3.58
CA GLU A 156 -0.17 12.74 -4.57
C GLU A 156 -0.59 11.42 -3.91
N VAL A 157 -1.66 10.81 -4.42
CA VAL A 157 -2.21 9.56 -3.90
C VAL A 157 -1.86 8.39 -4.83
N PHE A 158 -1.12 7.43 -4.29
CA PHE A 158 -0.78 6.19 -4.96
C PHE A 158 -1.76 5.09 -4.53
N ASN A 159 -2.42 4.45 -5.49
CA ASN A 159 -3.21 3.25 -5.25
C ASN A 159 -2.45 2.04 -5.79
N VAL A 160 -1.86 1.25 -4.88
CA VAL A 160 -0.99 0.13 -5.24
C VAL A 160 -1.74 -1.19 -5.05
N PRO A 161 -1.92 -2.01 -6.10
CA PRO A 161 -2.47 -3.35 -5.95
C PRO A 161 -1.52 -4.21 -5.11
N ASN A 162 -2.05 -4.87 -4.08
CA ASN A 162 -1.24 -5.61 -3.12
C ASN A 162 -0.48 -6.78 -3.77
N GLY A 163 -1.02 -7.36 -4.84
CA GLY A 163 -0.41 -8.48 -5.54
C GLY A 163 0.81 -8.05 -6.35
N GLN A 164 0.98 -6.76 -6.61
CA GLN A 164 2.13 -6.22 -7.35
C GLN A 164 3.26 -5.73 -6.44
N ILE A 165 3.11 -5.83 -5.12
CA ILE A 165 4.14 -5.43 -4.17
C ILE A 165 5.19 -6.53 -4.10
N VAL A 166 6.40 -6.22 -4.55
CA VAL A 166 7.54 -7.17 -4.55
C VAL A 166 8.34 -7.04 -3.25
N LYS A 167 8.53 -5.80 -2.77
CA LYS A 167 9.30 -5.50 -1.56
C LYS A 167 8.68 -4.34 -0.81
N THR A 168 8.70 -4.48 0.51
CA THR A 168 8.16 -3.50 1.44
C THR A 168 9.27 -2.97 2.33
N ARG A 169 9.42 -1.64 2.43
CA ARG A 169 10.28 -0.99 3.41
C ARG A 169 9.45 -0.10 4.31
N ASN A 170 9.28 -0.48 5.56
CA ASN A 170 8.64 0.37 6.56
C ASN A 170 9.71 1.25 7.22
N LEU A 171 9.56 2.57 7.06
CA LEU A 171 10.49 3.59 7.56
C LEU A 171 10.09 4.14 8.93
N SER A 172 8.99 3.64 9.51
CA SER A 172 8.46 4.06 10.82
C SER A 172 8.21 2.90 11.78
N LYS A 173 8.48 1.64 11.41
CA LYS A 173 8.25 0.51 12.32
C LYS A 173 9.22 0.52 13.50
N ASP A 174 8.68 0.48 14.72
CA ASP A 174 9.36 0.47 16.01
C ASP A 174 10.17 1.74 16.34
N TRP A 175 11.11 2.11 15.48
CA TRP A 175 11.94 3.30 15.59
C TRP A 175 12.44 3.74 14.20
N ALA A 176 12.79 5.01 14.07
CA ALA A 176 13.36 5.55 12.84
C ALA A 176 14.74 6.16 13.12
N ARG A 177 15.59 6.23 12.10
CA ARG A 177 16.93 6.83 12.21
C ARG A 177 16.96 8.19 11.52
N ALA A 178 17.29 9.23 12.27
CA ALA A 178 17.70 10.51 11.69
C ALA A 178 19.19 10.42 11.33
N VAL A 179 19.52 10.77 10.08
CA VAL A 179 20.91 10.83 9.60
C VAL A 179 21.23 12.29 9.27
N VAL A 180 22.33 12.77 9.84
CA VAL A 180 22.86 14.12 9.64
C VAL A 180 24.28 13.98 9.11
N ASP A 181 24.40 14.21 7.80
CA ASP A 181 25.68 14.22 7.09
C ASP A 181 26.19 15.67 7.05
N VAL A 182 27.42 15.86 7.53
CA VAL A 182 28.08 17.15 7.75
C VAL A 182 29.27 17.23 6.80
N PRO A 183 29.15 17.91 5.66
CA PRO A 183 30.27 18.13 4.75
C PRO A 183 31.23 19.17 5.34
N LEU A 184 32.52 18.87 5.31
CA LEU A 184 33.60 19.70 5.84
C LEU A 184 34.73 19.79 4.81
N PRO A 185 35.49 20.89 4.71
CA PRO A 185 36.70 20.95 3.89
C PRO A 185 37.76 19.92 4.32
N LEU A 186 38.55 19.40 3.39
CA LEU A 186 39.61 18.41 3.67
C LEU A 186 40.67 18.86 4.68
N GLY A 187 40.93 20.17 4.80
CA GLY A 187 41.88 20.75 5.76
C GLY A 187 41.37 20.88 7.19
N THR A 188 40.12 20.51 7.45
CA THR A 188 39.48 20.67 8.77
C THR A 188 40.03 19.67 9.78
N ASP A 189 40.28 20.11 11.02
CA ASP A 189 40.62 19.21 12.13
C ASP A 189 39.42 18.34 12.52
N LEU A 190 39.36 17.13 11.98
CA LEU A 190 38.28 16.17 12.23
C LEU A 190 38.19 15.71 13.69
N VAL A 191 39.30 15.73 14.44
CA VAL A 191 39.30 15.38 15.86
C VAL A 191 38.59 16.49 16.65
N HIS A 192 38.85 17.75 16.31
CA HIS A 192 38.12 18.88 16.87
C HIS A 192 36.63 18.80 16.53
N VAL A 193 36.28 18.57 15.25
CA VAL A 193 34.87 18.50 14.83
C VAL A 193 34.13 17.35 15.51
N SER A 194 34.74 16.18 15.62
CA SER A 194 34.16 15.04 16.35
C SER A 194 33.81 15.40 17.80
N ARG A 195 34.68 16.16 18.48
CA ARG A 195 34.43 16.64 19.85
C ARG A 195 33.27 17.62 19.90
N VAL A 196 33.18 18.55 18.94
CA VAL A 196 32.06 19.50 18.81
C VAL A 196 30.74 18.76 18.58
N LEU A 197 30.71 17.81 17.64
CA LEU A 197 29.52 17.00 17.33
C LEU A 197 29.10 16.14 18.52
N THR A 198 30.05 15.59 19.29
CA THR A 198 29.76 14.88 20.55
C THR A 198 29.13 15.82 21.59
N GLY A 199 29.58 17.07 21.66
CA GLY A 199 28.95 18.11 22.48
C GLY A 199 27.52 18.41 22.04
N VAL A 200 27.28 18.48 20.72
CA VAL A 200 25.94 18.67 20.14
C VAL A 200 25.02 17.50 20.47
N ALA A 201 25.49 16.26 20.35
CA ALA A 201 24.73 15.06 20.72
C ALA A 201 24.24 15.12 22.17
N ARG A 202 25.15 15.42 23.11
CA ARG A 202 24.79 15.59 24.54
C ARG A 202 23.83 16.75 24.77
N ALA A 203 23.99 17.85 24.03
CA ALA A 203 23.11 19.02 24.16
C ALA A 203 21.71 18.75 23.58
N ALA A 204 21.61 17.92 22.53
CA ALA A 204 20.35 17.55 21.90
C ALA A 204 19.37 16.90 22.89
N MET A 205 19.88 16.12 23.85
CA MET A 205 19.10 15.49 24.91
C MET A 205 18.54 16.48 25.96
N ARG A 206 18.92 17.76 25.90
CA ARG A 206 18.41 18.83 26.78
C ARG A 206 17.83 20.01 26.00
N HIS A 207 17.88 19.96 24.67
CA HIS A 207 17.48 21.06 23.81
C HIS A 207 15.97 21.06 23.59
N ASP A 208 15.33 22.22 23.68
CA ASP A 208 13.87 22.35 23.65
C ASP A 208 13.22 21.55 22.50
N GLY A 209 12.27 20.70 22.88
CA GLY A 209 11.49 19.82 22.01
C GLY A 209 12.20 18.61 21.37
N LEU A 210 13.53 18.49 21.38
CA LEU A 210 14.22 17.30 20.82
C LEU A 210 14.08 16.03 21.66
N PRO A 211 14.16 16.06 23.01
CA PRO A 211 14.11 14.86 23.84
C PRO A 211 12.85 14.02 23.62
N HIS A 212 11.75 14.66 23.22
CA HIS A 212 10.49 13.98 22.93
C HIS A 212 10.50 13.24 21.58
N LEU A 213 11.48 13.51 20.71
CA LEU A 213 11.62 12.92 19.38
C LEU A 213 12.70 11.83 19.36
N LEU A 214 13.65 11.86 20.30
CA LEU A 214 14.80 10.98 20.37
C LEU A 214 14.56 9.82 21.33
N LEU A 215 15.02 8.63 20.96
CA LEU A 215 15.00 7.45 21.84
C LEU A 215 16.27 7.32 22.68
N ASP A 216 17.38 7.85 22.17
CA ASP A 216 18.69 7.84 22.81
C ASP A 216 19.54 9.04 22.39
N GLU A 217 20.69 9.19 23.05
CA GLU A 217 21.67 10.21 22.69
C GLU A 217 22.17 9.97 21.25
N PRO A 218 22.20 11.02 20.40
CA PRO A 218 22.78 10.91 19.05
C PRO A 218 24.23 10.41 19.11
N SER A 219 24.64 9.61 18.14
CA SER A 219 26.01 9.11 18.04
C SER A 219 26.73 9.67 16.82
N VAL A 220 27.99 10.04 17.01
CA VAL A 220 28.89 10.48 15.93
C VAL A 220 29.59 9.24 15.38
N MET A 221 29.31 8.90 14.12
CA MET A 221 29.88 7.72 13.44
C MET A 221 31.28 7.99 12.89
N GLY A 222 31.66 9.26 12.76
CA GLY A 222 32.94 9.68 12.19
C GLY A 222 32.84 9.96 10.69
N VAL A 223 33.93 9.71 9.96
CA VAL A 223 34.00 9.95 8.51
C VAL A 223 33.23 8.86 7.76
N GLU A 224 32.23 9.27 6.99
CA GLU A 224 31.42 8.39 6.14
C GLU A 224 31.98 8.31 4.72
N SER A 225 32.39 9.44 4.15
CA SER A 225 32.88 9.51 2.78
C SER A 225 33.87 10.64 2.59
N ILE A 226 34.82 10.45 1.68
CA ILE A 226 35.80 11.46 1.27
C ILE A 226 35.57 11.77 -0.21
N GLN A 227 35.41 13.04 -0.54
CA GLN A 227 35.27 13.57 -1.90
C GLN A 227 36.47 14.47 -2.23
N ARG A 228 36.51 15.03 -3.45
CA ARG A 228 37.68 15.77 -3.96
C ARG A 228 38.14 16.92 -3.06
N ASP A 229 37.21 17.69 -2.51
CA ASP A 229 37.51 18.88 -1.70
C ASP A 229 36.87 18.83 -0.31
N THR A 230 36.07 17.79 -0.04
CA THR A 230 35.27 17.67 1.19
C THR A 230 35.35 16.28 1.80
N VAL A 231 35.22 16.24 3.12
CA VAL A 231 35.05 15.05 3.93
C VAL A 231 33.71 15.14 4.64
N CYS A 232 32.93 14.07 4.56
CA CYS A 232 31.60 14.00 5.15
C CYS A 232 31.68 13.26 6.49
N MET A 233 31.35 13.96 7.58
CA MET A 233 31.16 13.36 8.88
C MET A 233 29.69 13.06 9.14
N ARG A 234 29.39 11.85 9.65
CA ARG A 234 28.02 11.41 9.92
C ARG A 234 27.70 11.39 11.41
N MET A 235 26.56 11.96 11.75
CA MET A 235 25.90 11.80 13.05
C MET A 235 24.53 11.14 12.84
N VAL A 236 24.18 10.20 13.70
CA VAL A 236 22.90 9.48 13.65
C VAL A 236 22.17 9.57 14.99
N ALA A 237 20.85 9.54 14.97
CA ALA A 237 20.04 9.46 16.18
C ALA A 237 18.88 8.48 15.99
N ARG A 238 18.56 7.67 17.00
CA ARG A 238 17.30 6.91 16.98
C ARG A 238 16.18 7.82 17.44
N THR A 239 15.06 7.71 16.75
CA THR A 239 13.91 8.60 16.88
C THR A 239 12.62 7.81 16.95
N LEU A 240 11.57 8.44 17.47
CA LEU A 240 10.23 7.88 17.37
C LEU A 240 9.84 7.67 15.89
N PRO A 241 9.03 6.63 15.61
CA PRO A 241 8.37 6.42 14.32
C PRO A 241 7.87 7.71 13.65
N GLY A 242 8.30 7.95 12.41
CA GLY A 242 7.85 9.10 11.61
C GLY A 242 8.48 10.45 12.00
N LYS A 243 9.27 10.53 13.08
CA LYS A 243 9.89 11.77 13.57
C LYS A 243 11.31 12.02 13.05
N GLN A 244 11.89 11.09 12.28
CA GLN A 244 13.26 11.16 11.78
C GLN A 244 13.56 12.43 10.96
N PHE A 245 12.58 12.96 10.21
CA PHE A 245 12.77 14.18 9.43
C PHE A 245 12.78 15.43 10.30
N GLU A 246 11.87 15.50 11.28
CA GLU A 246 11.82 16.62 12.21
C GLU A 246 13.06 16.64 13.10
N ALA A 247 13.39 15.51 13.73
CA ALA A 247 14.60 15.34 14.52
C ALA A 247 15.86 15.67 13.70
N GLY A 248 15.96 15.15 12.47
CA GLY A 248 17.09 15.44 11.58
C GLY A 248 17.22 16.93 11.21
N ARG A 249 16.11 17.64 10.96
CA ARG A 249 16.13 19.10 10.71
C ARG A 249 16.62 19.86 11.95
N ARG A 250 16.10 19.54 13.13
CA ARG A 250 16.52 20.22 14.37
C ARG A 250 17.97 19.91 14.72
N LEU A 251 18.42 18.66 14.56
CA LEU A 251 19.82 18.27 14.75
C LEU A 251 20.75 19.00 13.77
N ARG A 252 20.39 19.13 12.49
CA ARG A 252 21.16 19.94 11.52
C ARG A 252 21.31 21.39 11.96
N ALA A 253 20.24 22.00 12.46
CA ALA A 253 20.30 23.38 12.97
C ALA A 253 21.28 23.51 14.16
N LEU A 254 21.27 22.55 15.09
CA LEU A 254 22.20 22.52 16.22
C LEU A 254 23.65 22.32 15.79
N VAL A 255 23.88 21.43 14.82
CA VAL A 255 25.21 21.20 14.24
C VAL A 255 25.74 22.48 13.61
N VAL A 256 24.97 23.12 12.71
CA VAL A 256 25.39 24.37 12.06
C VAL A 256 25.68 25.46 13.09
N ALA A 257 24.83 25.62 14.11
CA ALA A 257 25.05 26.61 15.17
C ALA A 257 26.28 26.29 16.05
N ALA A 258 26.64 25.02 16.24
CA ALA A 258 27.83 24.64 16.98
C ALA A 258 29.11 24.83 16.13
N LEU A 259 29.09 24.40 14.86
CA LEU A 259 30.25 24.57 13.96
C LEU A 259 30.59 26.05 13.75
N ARG A 260 29.58 26.93 13.62
CA ARG A 260 29.78 28.38 13.55
C ARG A 260 30.41 28.97 14.81
N ARG A 261 30.00 28.51 16.00
CA ARG A 261 30.58 29.00 17.28
C ARG A 261 32.02 28.57 17.48
N HIS A 262 32.43 27.47 16.87
CA HIS A 262 33.78 26.92 16.95
C HIS A 262 34.64 27.27 15.73
N ASP A 263 34.18 28.19 14.88
CA ASP A 263 34.91 28.69 13.70
C ASP A 263 35.33 27.59 12.71
N VAL A 264 34.58 26.49 12.68
CA VAL A 264 34.87 25.32 11.82
C VAL A 264 34.41 25.56 10.37
N MET A 265 33.48 26.50 10.16
CA MET A 265 32.91 26.81 8.83
C MET A 265 33.53 28.08 8.20
N THR A 266 34.74 28.43 8.57
CA THR A 266 35.34 29.71 8.20
C THR A 266 36.23 29.54 6.98
N GLU A 267 35.93 30.33 5.94
CA GLU A 267 36.71 30.57 4.70
C GLU A 267 36.35 29.83 3.37
N GLN A 268 35.08 29.52 3.06
CA GLN A 268 34.71 29.33 1.64
C GLN A 268 33.49 30.12 1.13
N ASP A 269 32.80 30.90 1.97
CA ASP A 269 31.69 31.77 1.52
C ASP A 269 32.12 33.19 1.07
N ALA A 270 33.42 33.53 1.07
CA ALA A 270 33.86 34.87 0.63
C ALA A 270 34.12 34.98 -0.88
N THR A 271 34.27 33.86 -1.61
CA THR A 271 34.77 33.90 -3.01
C THR A 271 33.73 33.48 -4.06
N ALA A 272 32.54 33.01 -3.66
CA ALA A 272 31.50 32.59 -4.61
C ALA A 272 30.46 33.68 -4.95
N THR A 273 30.58 34.89 -4.40
CA THR A 273 29.74 36.06 -4.78
C THR A 273 30.50 37.06 -5.67
N ALA A 274 31.70 36.71 -6.14
CA ALA A 274 32.52 37.59 -6.97
C ALA A 274 33.02 36.90 -8.25
N VAL A 275 32.12 36.29 -9.04
CA VAL A 275 32.23 36.17 -10.52
C VAL A 275 30.82 36.14 -11.11
#